data_AF-A0A4U5X1F2-F1
#
_entry.id   AF-A0A4U5X1F2-F1
#
_cell.length_a   1.000
_cell.length_b   1.000
_cell.length_c   1.000
_cell.angle_alpha   90.00
_cell.angle_beta   90.00
_cell.angle_gamma   90.00
#
_symmetry.space_group_name_H-M   'P 1'
#
loop_
_entity.id
_entity.type
_entity.pdbx_description
1 polymer ?
#
loop_
_entity_poly.entity_id
_entity_poly.type
_entity_poly.pdbx_seq_one_letter_code
_entity_poly.pdbx_strand_id
1 'polypeptide(L)'
;MSDSSPLPPVRLTSAAELARDALSAPLLARAARLARWAGPDTRVDAGGGLVEEQLPAAAEVLGLTGEDAAAYAGEAWRVAVDTGLVEIADEEAGTVAAGEELAQLTGGSPHDVLAVWQTALETVLADASVPDLDDLVEAMDEGGEVDLSRLDWDPEAEAEFLDGVLGNLYLLTVNEDGPGEGPVPLPALAASMIVPGDMGEPTNDVLEQVSDAMMRLDDQFRLLEPIGLVEYQPVDEALMAEADDGGDDGAGSGAVDETDVTRYGMVRLTPLGLYGLRARLMEAGFQVPAVGELADKGADALLDGTAAYGPTAARAETEQWLARREPLAAARELLAAARGGDSGAPLRRLRCQQALSLVGLPAQEALREVLDDPELGGLARVWLTEHGAPDVPAPSQDLVFWLTIDTLAAQLAAEGNSEELQALVEGLAAQHDGFFAAAWRVEHPATADVLEAMGRLHPDKKVAKEARKAAFKARSLSNGG
;
A
#
# COMPACT_ATOMS: atom_id res chain seq x y z
N MET A 1 0.47 -8.68 12.91
CA MET A 1 0.29 -7.22 13.11
C MET A 1 -0.87 -7.01 14.09
N SER A 2 -0.79 -6.05 15.01
CA SER A 2 -1.94 -5.75 15.89
C SER A 2 -3.08 -5.12 15.09
N ASP A 3 -4.26 -5.70 15.22
CA ASP A 3 -5.49 -5.56 14.43
C ASP A 3 -6.23 -4.19 14.52
N SER A 4 -5.52 -3.06 14.64
CA SER A 4 -6.17 -1.78 14.99
C SER A 4 -5.68 -0.51 14.31
N SER A 5 -4.58 -0.54 13.55
CA SER A 5 -4.12 0.65 12.80
C SER A 5 -4.46 0.50 11.33
N PRO A 6 -5.09 1.51 10.70
CA PRO A 6 -5.36 1.47 9.27
C PRO A 6 -4.06 1.38 8.47
N LEU A 7 -4.10 0.66 7.35
CA LEU A 7 -2.99 0.62 6.40
C LEU A 7 -2.80 2.00 5.75
N PRO A 8 -1.60 2.29 5.19
CA PRO A 8 -1.40 3.54 4.45
C PRO A 8 -2.39 3.67 3.29
N PRO A 9 -2.88 4.88 3.00
CA PRO A 9 -3.84 5.10 1.93
C PRO A 9 -3.23 4.87 0.55
N VAL A 10 -3.92 4.11 -0.29
CA VAL A 10 -3.50 3.88 -1.67
C VAL A 10 -4.07 4.92 -2.63
N ARG A 11 -3.29 5.27 -3.65
CA ARG A 11 -3.75 6.09 -4.77
C ARG A 11 -4.20 5.18 -5.90
N LEU A 12 -5.50 5.16 -6.15
CA LEU A 12 -6.07 4.36 -7.23
C LEU A 12 -6.28 5.20 -8.48
N THR A 13 -5.99 4.58 -9.62
CA THR A 13 -6.40 5.07 -10.93
C THR A 13 -7.93 4.98 -11.07
N SER A 14 -8.52 5.70 -12.03
CA SER A 14 -9.98 5.69 -12.17
C SER A 14 -10.53 4.30 -12.50
N ALA A 15 -11.74 3.98 -12.05
CA ALA A 15 -12.37 2.68 -12.33
C ALA A 15 -12.43 2.36 -13.84
N ALA A 16 -12.59 3.38 -14.70
CA ALA A 16 -12.61 3.21 -16.15
C ALA A 16 -11.24 2.88 -16.76
N GLU A 17 -10.16 3.36 -16.16
CA GLU A 17 -8.79 2.99 -16.54
C GLU A 17 -8.45 1.59 -16.02
N LEU A 18 -8.75 1.30 -14.75
CA LEU A 18 -8.56 -0.04 -14.19
C LEU A 18 -9.32 -1.12 -14.98
N ALA A 19 -10.57 -0.86 -15.37
CA ALA A 19 -11.33 -1.79 -16.20
C ALA A 19 -10.72 -1.97 -17.59
N ARG A 20 -10.08 -0.93 -18.16
CA ARG A 20 -9.35 -1.04 -19.42
C ARG A 20 -8.10 -1.89 -19.26
N ASP A 21 -7.37 -1.71 -18.17
CA ASP A 21 -6.18 -2.50 -17.85
C ASP A 21 -6.57 -3.98 -17.66
N ALA A 22 -7.66 -4.26 -16.94
CA ALA A 22 -8.21 -5.61 -16.77
C ALA A 22 -8.58 -6.26 -18.12
N LEU A 23 -9.28 -5.55 -19.00
CA LEU A 23 -9.62 -6.04 -20.34
C LEU A 23 -8.39 -6.23 -21.24
N SER A 24 -7.28 -5.58 -20.92
CA SER A 24 -6.01 -5.68 -21.65
C SER A 24 -5.08 -6.73 -21.05
N ALA A 25 -5.39 -7.28 -19.87
CA ALA A 25 -4.63 -8.35 -19.25
C ALA A 25 -4.63 -9.59 -20.17
N PRO A 26 -3.44 -10.10 -20.57
CA PRO A 26 -3.34 -11.20 -21.53
C PRO A 26 -4.21 -12.41 -21.18
N LEU A 27 -4.23 -12.83 -19.93
CA LEU A 27 -4.96 -14.03 -19.49
C LEU A 27 -6.47 -13.84 -19.59
N LEU A 28 -7.02 -12.74 -19.05
CA LEU A 28 -8.45 -12.45 -19.12
C LEU A 28 -8.92 -12.22 -20.57
N ALA A 29 -8.10 -11.57 -21.40
CA ALA A 29 -8.40 -11.37 -22.82
C ALA A 29 -8.45 -12.71 -23.59
N ARG A 30 -7.55 -13.65 -23.28
CA ARG A 30 -7.56 -15.01 -23.83
C ARG A 30 -8.79 -15.79 -23.36
N ALA A 31 -9.10 -15.77 -22.07
CA ALA A 31 -10.28 -16.41 -21.49
C ALA A 31 -11.57 -15.93 -22.17
N ALA A 32 -11.74 -14.61 -22.31
CA ALA A 32 -12.89 -14.02 -23.00
C ALA A 32 -12.96 -14.39 -24.50
N ARG A 33 -11.81 -14.61 -25.15
CA ARG A 33 -11.75 -15.05 -26.55
C ARG A 33 -12.14 -16.52 -26.68
N LEU A 34 -11.72 -17.38 -25.77
CA LEU A 34 -12.15 -18.77 -25.72
C LEU A 34 -13.63 -18.90 -25.37
N ALA A 35 -14.14 -18.09 -24.44
CA ALA A 35 -15.57 -18.06 -24.11
C ALA A 35 -16.46 -17.70 -25.31
N ARG A 36 -16.00 -16.80 -26.20
CA ARG A 36 -16.68 -16.48 -27.45
C ARG A 36 -16.53 -17.55 -28.54
N TRP A 37 -15.46 -18.34 -28.48
CA TRP A 37 -15.21 -19.45 -29.39
C TRP A 37 -16.01 -20.69 -29.00
N ALA A 38 -16.24 -20.89 -27.70
CA ALA A 38 -16.98 -22.01 -27.16
C ALA A 38 -18.38 -22.10 -27.80
N GLY A 39 -18.77 -23.32 -28.15
CA GLY A 39 -20.04 -23.59 -28.81
C GLY A 39 -20.55 -25.00 -28.50
N PRO A 40 -21.63 -25.45 -29.18
CA PRO A 40 -22.27 -26.74 -28.90
C PRO A 40 -21.36 -27.97 -29.07
N ASP A 41 -20.26 -27.84 -29.81
CA ASP A 41 -19.30 -28.89 -30.07
C ASP A 41 -18.11 -28.88 -29.09
N THR A 42 -18.00 -27.86 -28.23
CA THR A 42 -16.95 -27.75 -27.22
C THR A 42 -17.21 -28.77 -26.11
N ARG A 43 -16.16 -29.51 -25.73
CA ARG A 43 -16.22 -30.60 -24.76
C ARG A 43 -15.26 -30.38 -23.62
N VAL A 44 -15.72 -30.67 -22.42
CA VAL A 44 -14.91 -30.64 -21.20
C VAL A 44 -14.79 -32.02 -20.58
N ASP A 45 -13.71 -32.24 -19.84
CA ASP A 45 -13.50 -33.41 -19.00
C ASP A 45 -14.27 -33.30 -17.66
N ALA A 46 -14.06 -34.28 -16.77
CA ALA A 46 -14.72 -34.33 -15.46
C ALA A 46 -14.31 -33.19 -14.52
N GLY A 47 -13.17 -32.54 -14.77
CA GLY A 47 -12.68 -31.38 -14.02
C GLY A 47 -13.08 -30.04 -14.66
N GLY A 48 -13.88 -30.05 -15.74
CA GLY A 48 -14.24 -28.84 -16.48
C GLY A 48 -13.14 -28.33 -17.42
N GLY A 49 -12.01 -29.04 -17.52
CA GLY A 49 -10.92 -28.73 -18.44
C GLY A 49 -11.31 -29.03 -19.88
N LEU A 50 -10.77 -28.25 -20.83
CA LEU A 50 -10.98 -28.54 -22.25
C LEU A 50 -10.30 -29.86 -22.61
N VAL A 51 -10.99 -30.75 -23.32
CA VAL A 51 -10.42 -32.04 -23.73
C VAL A 51 -9.15 -31.86 -24.57
N GLU A 52 -8.18 -32.76 -24.41
CA GLU A 52 -6.86 -32.66 -25.08
C GLU A 52 -6.96 -32.48 -26.59
N GLU A 53 -7.94 -33.12 -27.24
CA GLU A 53 -8.13 -33.03 -28.69
C GLU A 53 -8.55 -31.63 -29.17
N GLN A 54 -9.09 -30.80 -28.28
CA GLN A 54 -9.56 -29.45 -28.58
C GLN A 54 -8.55 -28.35 -28.18
N LEU A 55 -7.54 -28.66 -27.35
CA LEU A 55 -6.50 -27.70 -26.95
C LEU A 55 -5.73 -27.10 -28.15
N PRO A 56 -5.31 -27.85 -29.19
CA PRO A 56 -4.62 -27.26 -30.34
C PRO A 56 -5.47 -26.23 -31.10
N ALA A 57 -6.78 -26.48 -31.22
CA ALA A 57 -7.71 -25.55 -31.87
C ALA A 57 -7.92 -24.29 -31.03
N ALA A 58 -8.02 -24.44 -29.70
CA ALA A 58 -8.08 -23.30 -28.78
C ALA A 58 -6.81 -22.45 -28.86
N ALA A 59 -5.63 -23.07 -28.88
CA ALA A 59 -4.35 -22.38 -29.05
C ALA A 59 -4.27 -21.61 -30.39
N GLU A 60 -4.72 -22.21 -31.49
CA GLU A 60 -4.81 -21.55 -32.80
C GLU A 60 -5.74 -20.32 -32.75
N VAL A 61 -6.91 -20.46 -32.09
CA VAL A 61 -7.84 -19.36 -31.90
C VAL A 61 -7.20 -18.22 -31.12
N LEU A 62 -6.37 -18.51 -30.11
CA LEU A 62 -5.65 -17.50 -29.34
C LEU A 62 -4.44 -16.92 -30.08
N GLY A 63 -3.97 -17.57 -31.15
CA GLY A 63 -2.76 -17.19 -31.87
C GLY A 63 -1.47 -17.56 -31.12
N LEU A 64 -1.53 -18.57 -30.26
CA LEU A 64 -0.40 -19.08 -29.49
C LEU A 64 0.42 -20.04 -30.35
N THR A 65 1.74 -20.04 -30.15
CA THR A 65 2.70 -20.89 -30.87
C THR A 65 3.80 -21.35 -29.93
N GLY A 66 4.40 -22.51 -30.20
CA GLY A 66 5.44 -23.08 -29.33
C GLY A 66 4.93 -24.31 -28.60
N GLU A 67 5.78 -24.89 -27.76
CA GLU A 67 5.51 -26.13 -27.03
C GLU A 67 4.46 -25.90 -25.93
N ASP A 68 4.45 -24.70 -25.31
CA ASP A 68 3.52 -24.34 -24.23
C ASP A 68 2.15 -23.83 -24.71
N ALA A 69 1.92 -23.78 -26.04
CA ALA A 69 0.72 -23.17 -26.60
C ALA A 69 -0.58 -23.84 -26.12
N ALA A 70 -0.56 -25.17 -25.96
CA ALA A 70 -1.67 -25.93 -25.43
C ALA A 70 -1.89 -25.68 -23.92
N ALA A 71 -0.81 -25.56 -23.15
CA ALA A 71 -0.87 -25.27 -21.71
C ALA A 71 -1.50 -23.90 -21.45
N TYR A 72 -1.04 -22.85 -22.13
CA TYR A 72 -1.63 -21.50 -22.04
C TYR A 72 -3.08 -21.44 -22.52
N ALA A 73 -3.47 -22.28 -23.48
CA ALA A 73 -4.88 -22.39 -23.89
C ALA A 73 -5.73 -23.07 -22.81
N GLY A 74 -5.21 -24.11 -22.15
CA GLY A 74 -5.86 -24.78 -21.02
C GLY A 74 -6.00 -23.85 -19.81
N GLU A 75 -4.97 -23.08 -19.48
CA GLU A 75 -4.98 -22.06 -18.43
C GLU A 75 -6.08 -21.01 -18.68
N ALA A 76 -6.10 -20.42 -19.89
CA ALA A 76 -7.12 -19.45 -20.26
C ALA A 76 -8.54 -20.04 -20.25
N TRP A 77 -8.67 -21.34 -20.56
CA TRP A 77 -9.96 -22.06 -20.48
C TRP A 77 -10.43 -22.21 -19.04
N ARG A 78 -9.54 -22.64 -18.13
CA ARG A 78 -9.85 -22.75 -16.69
C ARG A 78 -10.35 -21.42 -16.13
N VAL A 79 -9.61 -20.33 -16.41
CA VAL A 79 -10.04 -18.98 -16.03
C VAL A 79 -11.41 -18.65 -16.61
N ALA A 80 -11.70 -19.01 -17.87
CA ALA A 80 -13.02 -18.75 -18.47
C ALA A 80 -14.16 -19.51 -17.76
N VAL A 81 -13.92 -20.72 -17.28
CA VAL A 81 -14.90 -21.51 -16.52
C VAL A 81 -15.07 -20.96 -15.11
N ASP A 82 -13.99 -20.73 -14.38
CA ASP A 82 -14.04 -20.29 -12.98
C ASP A 82 -14.61 -18.88 -12.81
N THR A 83 -14.40 -18.02 -13.81
CA THR A 83 -14.99 -16.68 -13.85
C THR A 83 -16.42 -16.66 -14.36
N GLY A 84 -17.00 -17.79 -14.73
CA GLY A 84 -18.35 -17.86 -15.29
C GLY A 84 -18.50 -17.23 -16.67
N LEU A 85 -17.40 -16.98 -17.40
CA LEU A 85 -17.46 -16.59 -18.82
C LEU A 85 -17.98 -17.77 -19.67
N VAL A 86 -17.70 -19.00 -19.23
CA VAL A 86 -18.22 -20.26 -19.76
C VAL A 86 -18.86 -21.04 -18.61
N GLU A 87 -20.06 -21.56 -18.84
CA GLU A 87 -20.77 -22.42 -17.89
C GLU A 87 -20.85 -23.85 -18.44
N ILE A 88 -20.66 -24.84 -17.56
CA ILE A 88 -20.91 -26.24 -17.90
C ILE A 88 -22.42 -26.46 -17.93
N ALA A 89 -22.97 -26.68 -19.12
CA ALA A 89 -24.40 -26.81 -19.36
C ALA A 89 -24.92 -28.21 -19.03
N ASP A 90 -24.08 -29.24 -19.20
CA ASP A 90 -24.38 -30.63 -18.87
C ASP A 90 -23.07 -31.33 -18.46
N GLU A 91 -22.97 -31.68 -17.18
CA GLU A 91 -21.80 -32.35 -16.59
C GLU A 91 -21.62 -33.78 -17.12
N GLU A 92 -22.71 -34.52 -17.35
CA GLU A 92 -22.63 -35.90 -17.85
C GLU A 92 -22.21 -35.94 -19.32
N ALA A 93 -22.69 -34.97 -20.11
CA ALA A 93 -22.33 -34.84 -21.52
C ALA A 93 -21.06 -34.02 -21.76
N GLY A 94 -20.50 -33.36 -20.73
CA GLY A 94 -19.35 -32.47 -20.81
C GLY A 94 -19.57 -31.33 -21.81
N THR A 95 -20.76 -30.72 -21.84
CA THR A 95 -21.07 -29.61 -22.76
C THR A 95 -21.11 -28.27 -22.05
N VAL A 96 -20.87 -27.20 -22.80
CA VAL A 96 -20.75 -25.85 -22.26
C VAL A 96 -21.66 -24.84 -22.99
N ALA A 97 -21.93 -23.72 -22.32
CA ALA A 97 -22.60 -22.56 -22.85
C ALA A 97 -21.87 -21.27 -22.44
N ALA A 98 -22.15 -20.17 -23.13
CA ALA A 98 -21.68 -18.86 -22.69
C ALA A 98 -22.38 -18.47 -21.37
N GLY A 99 -21.61 -18.09 -20.36
CA GLY A 99 -22.14 -17.67 -19.07
C GLY A 99 -22.52 -16.19 -19.03
N GLU A 100 -23.20 -15.79 -17.95
CA GLU A 100 -23.69 -14.41 -17.78
C GLU A 100 -22.55 -13.39 -17.69
N GLU A 101 -21.41 -13.78 -17.12
CA GLU A 101 -20.25 -12.90 -16.93
C GLU A 101 -19.61 -12.45 -18.25
N LEU A 102 -19.78 -13.22 -19.34
CA LEU A 102 -19.32 -12.81 -20.66
C LEU A 102 -20.08 -11.57 -21.18
N ALA A 103 -21.36 -11.44 -20.83
CA ALA A 103 -22.14 -10.26 -21.15
C ALA A 103 -21.73 -9.05 -20.31
N GLN A 104 -21.44 -9.26 -19.02
CA GLN A 104 -20.93 -8.22 -18.12
C GLN A 104 -19.57 -7.69 -18.59
N LEU A 105 -18.66 -8.58 -18.97
CA LEU A 105 -17.33 -8.20 -19.46
C LEU A 105 -17.37 -7.37 -20.76
N THR A 106 -18.37 -7.58 -21.62
CA THR A 106 -18.45 -6.94 -22.94
C THR A 106 -19.41 -5.75 -23.01
N GLY A 107 -20.38 -5.65 -22.11
CA GLY A 107 -21.41 -4.60 -22.11
C GLY A 107 -21.70 -3.97 -20.75
N GLY A 108 -21.01 -4.38 -19.70
CA GLY A 108 -21.18 -3.89 -18.33
C GLY A 108 -20.50 -2.56 -18.05
N SER A 109 -20.65 -2.11 -16.81
CA SER A 109 -19.94 -0.98 -16.24
C SER A 109 -18.48 -1.34 -15.92
N PRO A 110 -17.59 -0.35 -15.69
CA PRO A 110 -16.23 -0.62 -15.24
C PRO A 110 -16.16 -1.48 -13.97
N HIS A 111 -17.16 -1.38 -13.08
CA HIS A 111 -17.20 -2.20 -11.87
C HIS A 111 -17.51 -3.67 -12.17
N ASP A 112 -18.39 -3.94 -13.13
CA ASP A 112 -18.74 -5.31 -13.53
C ASP A 112 -17.51 -6.01 -14.14
N VAL A 113 -16.77 -5.30 -15.00
CA VAL A 113 -15.49 -5.79 -15.55
C VAL A 113 -14.47 -6.11 -14.44
N LEU A 114 -14.36 -5.22 -13.44
CA LEU A 114 -13.43 -5.41 -12.33
C LEU A 114 -13.83 -6.56 -11.40
N ALA A 115 -15.13 -6.83 -11.24
CA ALA A 115 -15.61 -7.99 -10.49
C ALA A 115 -15.21 -9.30 -11.17
N VAL A 116 -15.41 -9.41 -12.48
CA VAL A 116 -14.96 -10.59 -13.26
C VAL A 116 -13.45 -10.76 -13.17
N TRP A 117 -12.69 -9.66 -13.28
CA TRP A 117 -11.23 -9.70 -13.13
C TRP A 117 -10.78 -10.13 -11.73
N GLN A 118 -11.47 -9.70 -10.66
CA GLN A 118 -11.17 -10.15 -9.30
C GLN A 118 -11.38 -11.65 -9.14
N THR A 119 -12.47 -12.21 -9.69
CA THR A 119 -12.67 -13.67 -9.70
C THR A 119 -11.55 -14.38 -10.46
N ALA A 120 -11.12 -13.83 -11.60
CA ALA A 120 -10.00 -14.39 -12.37
C ALA A 120 -8.68 -14.34 -11.57
N LEU A 121 -8.44 -13.26 -10.83
CA LEU A 121 -7.28 -13.11 -9.97
C LEU A 121 -7.26 -14.17 -8.86
N GLU A 122 -8.40 -14.45 -8.23
CA GLU A 122 -8.50 -15.51 -7.22
C GLU A 122 -8.15 -16.89 -7.78
N THR A 123 -8.62 -17.22 -8.99
CA THR A 123 -8.23 -18.46 -9.69
C THR A 123 -6.72 -18.55 -9.87
N VAL A 124 -6.08 -17.47 -10.36
CA VAL A 124 -4.63 -17.46 -10.63
C VAL A 124 -3.82 -17.51 -9.33
N LEU A 125 -4.28 -16.88 -8.26
CA LEU A 125 -3.62 -16.94 -6.95
C LEU A 125 -3.70 -18.34 -6.33
N ALA A 126 -4.82 -19.03 -6.51
CA ALA A 126 -4.95 -20.43 -6.13
C ALA A 126 -3.96 -21.30 -6.92
N ASP A 127 -3.87 -21.11 -8.24
CA ASP A 127 -2.93 -21.84 -9.11
C ASP A 127 -1.46 -21.54 -8.74
N ALA A 128 -1.12 -20.29 -8.43
CA ALA A 128 0.23 -19.88 -8.01
C ALA A 128 0.65 -20.43 -6.63
N SER A 129 -0.28 -20.98 -5.85
CA SER A 129 0.01 -21.63 -4.57
C SER A 129 0.25 -23.14 -4.71
N VAL A 130 0.14 -23.68 -5.94
CA VAL A 130 0.40 -25.09 -6.26
C VAL A 130 1.88 -25.28 -6.66
N PRO A 131 2.56 -26.36 -6.23
CA PRO A 131 3.94 -26.65 -6.63
C PRO A 131 4.07 -26.87 -8.13
N ASP A 132 5.29 -26.70 -8.67
CA ASP A 132 5.54 -26.90 -10.09
C ASP A 132 5.43 -28.38 -10.50
N LEU A 133 5.26 -28.61 -11.80
CA LEU A 133 5.13 -29.91 -12.43
C LEU A 133 6.30 -30.85 -12.13
N ASP A 134 7.53 -30.34 -12.01
CA ASP A 134 8.69 -31.18 -11.69
C ASP A 134 8.57 -31.80 -10.29
N ASP A 135 8.15 -31.01 -9.29
CA ASP A 135 7.86 -31.51 -7.94
C ASP A 135 6.69 -32.50 -7.92
N LEU A 136 5.65 -32.23 -8.71
CA LEU A 136 4.49 -33.12 -8.85
C LEU A 136 4.87 -34.44 -9.53
N VAL A 137 5.78 -34.42 -10.52
CA VAL A 137 6.29 -35.61 -11.23
C VAL A 137 7.14 -36.48 -10.29
N GLU A 138 7.91 -35.89 -9.38
CA GLU A 138 8.63 -36.64 -8.34
C GLU A 138 7.67 -37.34 -7.35
N ALA A 139 6.48 -36.78 -7.15
CA ALA A 139 5.44 -37.33 -6.28
C ALA A 139 4.48 -38.32 -6.97
N MET A 140 4.56 -38.47 -8.30
CA MET A 140 3.75 -39.43 -9.06
C MET A 140 4.15 -40.87 -8.72
N ASP A 141 3.15 -41.71 -8.44
CA ASP A 141 3.36 -43.14 -8.26
C ASP A 141 3.46 -43.90 -9.60
N GLU A 142 3.80 -45.20 -9.56
CA GLU A 142 3.90 -46.05 -10.76
C GLU A 142 2.59 -46.16 -11.57
N GLY A 143 1.45 -45.70 -11.00
CA GLY A 143 0.13 -45.68 -11.62
C GLY A 143 -0.27 -44.34 -12.24
N GLY A 144 0.51 -43.28 -12.03
CA GLY A 144 0.23 -41.94 -12.53
C GLY A 144 -0.71 -41.12 -11.65
N GLU A 145 -1.03 -41.57 -10.43
CA GLU A 145 -1.69 -40.74 -9.42
C GLU A 145 -0.62 -39.92 -8.67
N VAL A 146 -0.85 -38.62 -8.51
CA VAL A 146 0.02 -37.74 -7.71
C VAL A 146 -0.31 -37.96 -6.24
N ASP A 147 0.62 -38.53 -5.48
CA ASP A 147 0.49 -38.67 -4.03
C ASP A 147 1.01 -37.40 -3.34
N LEU A 148 0.14 -36.42 -3.19
CA LEU A 148 0.45 -35.13 -2.53
C LEU A 148 0.97 -35.29 -1.10
N SER A 149 0.75 -36.44 -0.44
CA SER A 149 1.30 -36.71 0.91
C SER A 149 2.78 -37.07 0.92
N ARG A 150 3.39 -37.30 -0.26
CA ARG A 150 4.83 -37.47 -0.43
C ARG A 150 5.57 -36.16 -0.61
N LEU A 151 4.89 -35.13 -1.08
CA LEU A 151 5.39 -33.77 -1.03
C LEU A 151 5.28 -33.29 0.42
N ASP A 152 6.30 -32.61 0.93
CA ASP A 152 6.22 -31.86 2.20
C ASP A 152 5.45 -30.53 1.96
N TRP A 153 4.36 -30.61 1.18
CA TRP A 153 3.59 -29.48 0.69
C TRP A 153 2.37 -29.26 1.57
N ASP A 154 2.27 -28.06 2.13
CA ASP A 154 1.12 -27.59 2.88
C ASP A 154 0.43 -26.45 2.09
N PRO A 155 -0.71 -26.70 1.45
CA PRO A 155 -1.38 -25.70 0.62
C PRO A 155 -1.82 -24.45 1.42
N GLU A 156 -2.14 -24.61 2.71
CA GLU A 156 -2.51 -23.48 3.56
C GLU A 156 -1.27 -22.62 3.85
N ALA A 157 -0.14 -23.24 4.17
CA ALA A 157 1.12 -22.52 4.40
C ALA A 157 1.63 -21.83 3.12
N GLU A 158 1.44 -22.45 1.96
CA GLU A 158 1.83 -21.87 0.67
C GLU A 158 1.02 -20.63 0.33
N ALA A 159 -0.30 -20.70 0.50
CA ALA A 159 -1.19 -19.55 0.30
C ALA A 159 -0.87 -18.44 1.31
N GLU A 160 -0.65 -18.77 2.59
CA GLU A 160 -0.26 -17.79 3.61
C GLU A 160 1.07 -17.10 3.30
N PHE A 161 2.05 -17.83 2.76
CA PHE A 161 3.32 -17.25 2.33
C PHE A 161 3.11 -16.25 1.19
N LEU A 162 2.39 -16.63 0.13
CA LEU A 162 2.13 -15.76 -1.00
C LEU A 162 1.30 -14.53 -0.60
N ASP A 163 0.28 -14.70 0.24
CA ASP A 163 -0.49 -13.60 0.81
C ASP A 163 0.38 -12.65 1.65
N GLY A 164 1.31 -13.21 2.44
CA GLY A 164 2.29 -12.44 3.19
C GLY A 164 3.20 -11.61 2.28
N VAL A 165 3.70 -12.22 1.19
CA VAL A 165 4.54 -11.55 0.19
C VAL A 165 3.78 -10.43 -0.51
N LEU A 166 2.55 -10.69 -0.98
CA LEU A 166 1.72 -9.70 -1.66
C LEU A 166 1.32 -8.56 -0.73
N GLY A 167 1.00 -8.86 0.54
CA GLY A 167 0.74 -7.86 1.57
C GLY A 167 1.95 -6.97 1.84
N ASN A 168 3.15 -7.54 1.90
CA ASN A 168 4.38 -6.79 2.06
C ASN A 168 4.72 -5.95 0.81
N LEU A 169 4.55 -6.51 -0.39
CA LEU A 169 4.73 -5.77 -1.64
C LEU A 169 3.74 -4.60 -1.73
N TYR A 170 2.49 -4.79 -1.30
CA TYR A 170 1.50 -3.72 -1.16
C TYR A 170 2.02 -2.61 -0.24
N LEU A 171 2.48 -2.96 0.97
CA LEU A 171 3.04 -2.01 1.94
C LEU A 171 4.23 -1.24 1.38
N LEU A 172 5.19 -1.91 0.74
CA LEU A 172 6.35 -1.28 0.11
C LEU A 172 5.93 -0.30 -1.00
N THR A 173 4.86 -0.61 -1.73
CA THR A 173 4.35 0.23 -2.82
C THR A 173 3.61 1.47 -2.30
N VAL A 174 2.82 1.35 -1.23
CA VAL A 174 2.02 2.47 -0.69
C VAL A 174 2.78 3.35 0.31
N ASN A 175 3.88 2.85 0.87
CA ASN A 175 4.67 3.61 1.85
C ASN A 175 5.48 4.73 1.17
N GLU A 176 5.39 5.95 1.70
CA GLU A 176 6.06 7.13 1.12
C GLU A 176 7.58 7.06 1.23
N ASP A 177 8.10 6.36 2.25
CA ASP A 177 9.53 6.10 2.44
C ASP A 177 10.01 4.83 1.70
N GLY A 178 9.09 4.13 1.02
CA GLY A 178 9.37 2.92 0.26
C GLY A 178 9.97 3.21 -1.12
N PRO A 179 10.20 2.15 -1.93
CA PRO A 179 10.62 2.29 -3.33
C PRO A 179 9.60 3.04 -4.21
N GLY A 180 8.39 3.32 -3.69
CA GLY A 180 7.32 4.03 -4.39
C GLY A 180 6.82 3.21 -5.57
N GLU A 181 6.80 3.83 -6.76
CA GLU A 181 6.41 3.17 -8.02
C GLU A 181 7.54 2.31 -8.64
N GLY A 182 8.72 2.28 -8.02
CA GLY A 182 9.87 1.51 -8.49
C GLY A 182 9.76 0.01 -8.22
N PRO A 183 10.36 -0.85 -9.06
CA PRO A 183 10.36 -2.28 -8.83
C PRO A 183 11.25 -2.69 -7.66
N VAL A 184 10.85 -3.79 -7.00
CA VAL A 184 11.49 -4.40 -5.85
C VAL A 184 12.27 -5.63 -6.30
N PRO A 185 13.55 -5.78 -5.91
CA PRO A 185 14.30 -7.02 -6.15
C PRO A 185 13.71 -8.22 -5.41
N LEU A 186 13.63 -9.38 -6.05
CA LEU A 186 13.16 -10.59 -5.38
C LEU A 186 13.98 -10.99 -4.14
N PRO A 187 15.33 -10.90 -4.13
CA PRO A 187 16.10 -11.19 -2.92
C PRO A 187 15.70 -10.32 -1.73
N ALA A 188 15.39 -9.04 -1.97
CA ALA A 188 14.96 -8.12 -0.92
C ALA A 188 13.56 -8.47 -0.41
N LEU A 189 12.65 -8.84 -1.31
CA LEU A 189 11.30 -9.25 -0.96
C LEU A 189 11.30 -10.58 -0.18
N ALA A 190 12.04 -11.58 -0.64
CA ALA A 190 12.22 -12.86 0.07
C ALA A 190 12.87 -12.67 1.44
N ALA A 191 13.95 -11.89 1.52
CA ALA A 191 14.62 -11.60 2.79
C ALA A 191 13.68 -10.91 3.80
N SER A 192 12.80 -10.03 3.34
CA SER A 192 11.86 -9.34 4.25
C SER A 192 10.80 -10.27 4.88
N MET A 193 10.55 -11.43 4.28
CA MET A 193 9.63 -12.45 4.82
C MET A 193 10.32 -13.42 5.78
N ILE A 194 11.61 -13.70 5.54
CA ILE A 194 12.35 -14.76 6.24
C ILE A 194 13.26 -14.21 7.34
N VAL A 195 13.95 -13.10 7.09
CA VAL A 195 14.96 -12.56 8.01
C VAL A 195 14.28 -11.80 9.15
N PRO A 196 14.46 -12.21 10.42
CA PRO A 196 13.90 -11.48 11.55
C PRO A 196 14.49 -10.07 11.66
N GLY A 197 13.67 -9.06 11.91
CA GLY A 197 14.11 -7.65 11.96
C GLY A 197 15.11 -7.30 13.07
N ASP A 198 15.31 -8.17 14.07
CA ASP A 198 16.30 -8.02 15.15
C ASP A 198 17.56 -8.89 14.96
N MET A 199 17.64 -9.63 13.84
CA MET A 199 18.81 -10.41 13.48
C MET A 199 19.96 -9.51 13.03
N GLY A 200 21.19 -9.87 13.42
CA GLY A 200 22.41 -9.22 12.95
C GLY A 200 22.76 -9.65 11.52
N GLU A 201 23.87 -10.35 11.34
CA GLU A 201 24.22 -10.95 10.05
C GLU A 201 23.40 -12.24 9.83
N PRO A 202 22.75 -12.43 8.68
CA PRO A 202 22.05 -13.67 8.35
C PRO A 202 23.00 -14.88 8.37
N THR A 203 22.54 -16.01 8.91
CA THR A 203 23.28 -17.28 8.86
C THR A 203 23.20 -17.89 7.46
N ASN A 204 24.13 -18.80 7.10
CA ASN A 204 24.08 -19.51 5.82
C ASN A 204 22.73 -20.20 5.58
N ASP A 205 22.18 -20.86 6.59
CA ASP A 205 20.86 -21.51 6.51
C ASP A 205 19.71 -20.51 6.17
N VAL A 206 19.83 -19.25 6.60
CA VAL A 206 18.85 -18.21 6.29
C VAL A 206 19.04 -17.71 4.86
N LEU A 207 20.29 -17.59 4.40
CA LEU A 207 20.59 -17.21 3.02
C LEU A 207 20.12 -18.26 2.01
N GLU A 208 20.21 -19.56 2.36
CA GLU A 208 19.66 -20.67 1.58
C GLU A 208 18.14 -20.54 1.47
N GLN A 209 17.44 -20.38 2.60
CA GLN A 209 15.98 -20.16 2.62
C GLN A 209 15.54 -18.93 1.79
N VAL A 210 16.32 -17.84 1.83
CA VAL A 210 16.03 -16.65 1.01
C VAL A 210 16.19 -16.95 -0.48
N SER A 211 17.16 -17.79 -0.85
CA SER A 211 17.39 -18.19 -2.24
C SER A 211 16.27 -19.10 -2.75
N ASP A 212 15.84 -20.07 -1.92
CA ASP A 212 14.72 -20.97 -2.24
C ASP A 212 13.41 -20.18 -2.41
N ALA A 213 13.13 -19.26 -1.48
CA ALA A 213 11.96 -18.38 -1.57
C ALA A 213 12.03 -17.44 -2.77
N MET A 214 13.21 -16.95 -3.16
CA MET A 214 13.38 -16.14 -4.36
C MET A 214 13.02 -16.93 -5.63
N MET A 215 13.51 -18.17 -5.75
CA MET A 215 13.21 -19.05 -6.88
C MET A 215 11.72 -19.37 -6.98
N ARG A 216 11.11 -19.74 -5.85
CA ARG A 216 9.66 -19.94 -5.77
C ARG A 216 8.87 -18.69 -6.19
N LEU A 217 9.32 -17.51 -5.77
CA LEU A 217 8.69 -16.24 -6.18
C LEU A 217 8.86 -15.97 -7.68
N ASP A 218 9.93 -16.44 -8.32
CA ASP A 218 10.11 -16.33 -9.77
C ASP A 218 8.96 -17.01 -10.51
N ASP A 219 8.68 -18.26 -10.16
CA ASP A 219 7.60 -19.05 -10.77
C ASP A 219 6.22 -18.44 -10.48
N GLN A 220 5.98 -18.05 -9.22
CA GLN A 220 4.71 -17.45 -8.82
C GLN A 220 4.43 -16.14 -9.56
N PHE A 221 5.43 -15.26 -9.72
CA PHE A 221 5.23 -13.99 -10.42
C PHE A 221 5.11 -14.14 -11.94
N ARG A 222 5.70 -15.19 -12.55
CA ARG A 222 5.42 -15.54 -13.96
C ARG A 222 3.96 -15.91 -14.18
N LEU A 223 3.31 -16.56 -13.22
CA LEU A 223 1.88 -16.88 -13.28
C LEU A 223 0.99 -15.65 -13.03
N LEU A 224 1.44 -14.71 -12.17
CA LEU A 224 0.66 -13.53 -11.79
C LEU A 224 0.78 -12.35 -12.77
N GLU A 225 1.84 -12.28 -13.58
CA GLU A 225 2.02 -11.24 -14.58
C GLU A 225 0.91 -11.25 -15.67
N PRO A 226 0.53 -12.39 -16.28
CA PRO A 226 -0.48 -12.43 -17.34
C PRO A 226 -1.89 -11.96 -16.93
N ILE A 227 -2.24 -12.05 -15.64
CA ILE A 227 -3.51 -11.51 -15.13
C ILE A 227 -3.42 -10.01 -14.81
N GLY A 228 -2.22 -9.43 -14.89
CA GLY A 228 -1.96 -8.01 -14.71
C GLY A 228 -1.85 -7.60 -13.24
N LEU A 229 -1.59 -8.53 -12.31
CA LEU A 229 -1.36 -8.19 -10.90
C LEU A 229 -0.03 -7.44 -10.73
N VAL A 230 1.01 -7.92 -11.40
CA VAL A 230 2.38 -7.39 -11.32
C VAL A 230 2.94 -7.09 -12.71
N GLU A 231 3.88 -6.15 -12.77
CA GLU A 231 4.89 -6.16 -13.83
C GLU A 231 6.11 -6.86 -13.29
N TYR A 232 6.62 -7.81 -14.08
CA TYR A 232 7.61 -8.74 -13.59
C TYR A 232 8.76 -8.89 -14.59
N GLN A 233 9.98 -8.83 -14.07
CA GLN A 233 11.18 -9.20 -14.78
C GLN A 233 11.69 -10.49 -14.13
N PRO A 234 11.73 -11.61 -14.87
CA PRO A 234 12.25 -12.87 -14.34
C PRO A 234 13.73 -12.85 -13.99
N VAL A 235 14.13 -13.78 -13.14
CA VAL A 235 15.53 -14.11 -12.86
C VAL A 235 16.22 -14.53 -14.15
N ASP A 236 17.44 -14.04 -14.33
CA ASP A 236 18.28 -14.39 -15.47
C ASP A 236 18.69 -15.87 -15.39
N GLU A 237 18.21 -16.70 -16.31
CA GLU A 237 18.52 -18.13 -16.40
C GLU A 237 20.03 -18.42 -16.45
N ALA A 238 20.84 -17.47 -16.95
CA ALA A 238 22.29 -17.63 -16.95
C ALA A 238 22.89 -17.65 -15.53
N LEU A 239 22.27 -16.98 -14.55
CA LEU A 239 22.68 -17.07 -13.15
C LEU A 239 22.40 -18.46 -12.56
N MET A 240 21.31 -19.11 -12.98
CA MET A 240 20.97 -20.45 -12.52
C MET A 240 21.95 -21.49 -13.09
N ALA A 241 22.28 -21.36 -14.39
CA ALA A 241 23.24 -22.24 -15.05
C ALA A 241 24.67 -22.15 -14.45
N GLU A 242 25.10 -20.97 -13.98
CA GLU A 242 26.41 -20.79 -13.33
C GLU A 242 26.47 -21.39 -11.91
N ALA A 243 25.32 -21.51 -11.22
CA ALA A 243 25.25 -22.11 -9.88
C ALA A 243 25.30 -23.65 -9.91
N ASP A 244 24.73 -24.28 -10.94
CA ASP A 244 24.71 -25.74 -11.12
C ASP A 244 26.06 -26.30 -11.60
N ASP A 245 26.83 -25.52 -12.37
CA ASP A 245 28.08 -25.95 -13.01
C ASP A 245 29.29 -25.87 -12.05
N GLY A 246 29.12 -26.32 -10.79
CA GLY A 246 30.07 -26.24 -9.66
C GLY A 246 31.53 -26.67 -9.94
N GLY A 247 32.26 -25.86 -10.71
CA GLY A 247 33.53 -26.20 -11.31
C GLY A 247 34.42 -24.97 -11.48
N ASP A 248 35.46 -24.91 -10.66
CA ASP A 248 36.67 -24.13 -10.89
C ASP A 248 37.18 -24.30 -12.33
N ASP A 249 37.00 -23.28 -13.18
CA ASP A 249 37.93 -22.98 -14.27
C ASP A 249 37.85 -21.49 -14.65
N GLY A 250 38.76 -20.71 -14.06
CA GLY A 250 38.94 -19.32 -14.41
C GLY A 250 39.45 -19.13 -15.85
N ALA A 251 38.75 -18.29 -16.63
CA ALA A 251 39.33 -17.26 -17.50
C ALA A 251 38.24 -16.60 -18.38
N GLY A 252 37.41 -15.78 -17.76
CA GLY A 252 36.55 -14.82 -18.45
C GLY A 252 36.59 -13.49 -17.69
N SER A 253 37.63 -12.69 -17.89
CA SER A 253 37.76 -11.35 -17.28
C SER A 253 36.84 -10.31 -17.96
N GLY A 254 35.54 -10.59 -17.99
CA GLY A 254 34.55 -9.53 -17.86
C GLY A 254 34.43 -9.26 -16.37
N ALA A 255 34.67 -8.03 -15.93
CA ALA A 255 34.38 -7.67 -14.55
C ALA A 255 32.92 -8.00 -14.27
N VAL A 256 32.67 -9.05 -13.49
CA VAL A 256 31.36 -9.32 -12.90
C VAL A 256 31.14 -8.14 -11.96
N ASP A 257 30.22 -7.26 -12.31
CA ASP A 257 29.79 -6.22 -11.40
C ASP A 257 28.99 -6.92 -10.29
N GLU A 258 29.49 -6.91 -9.06
CA GLU A 258 28.84 -7.46 -7.87
C GLU A 258 27.47 -6.79 -7.56
N THR A 259 26.87 -6.03 -8.49
CA THR A 259 25.78 -5.11 -8.18
C THR A 259 24.63 -5.01 -9.20
N ASP A 260 24.55 -5.87 -10.23
CA ASP A 260 23.33 -5.86 -11.07
C ASP A 260 22.20 -6.70 -10.45
N VAL A 261 21.64 -6.17 -9.36
CA VAL A 261 20.52 -6.73 -8.61
C VAL A 261 19.32 -7.07 -9.52
N THR A 262 19.22 -6.41 -10.69
CA THR A 262 18.12 -6.66 -11.65
C THR A 262 18.16 -8.04 -12.29
N ARG A 263 19.31 -8.72 -12.28
CA ARG A 263 19.45 -10.10 -12.78
C ARG A 263 18.76 -11.13 -11.87
N TYR A 264 18.52 -10.79 -10.60
CA TYR A 264 17.84 -11.65 -9.63
C TYR A 264 16.31 -11.48 -9.64
N GLY A 265 15.78 -10.89 -10.71
CA GLY A 265 14.35 -10.65 -10.87
C GLY A 265 13.86 -9.40 -10.14
N MET A 266 12.89 -8.73 -10.75
CA MET A 266 12.34 -7.47 -10.29
C MET A 266 10.82 -7.50 -10.41
N VAL A 267 10.12 -7.08 -9.36
CA VAL A 267 8.65 -7.09 -9.33
C VAL A 267 8.09 -5.75 -8.89
N ARG A 268 7.00 -5.30 -9.51
CA ARG A 268 6.17 -4.20 -8.99
C ARG A 268 4.71 -4.48 -9.19
N LEU A 269 3.87 -3.95 -8.30
CA LEU A 269 2.43 -3.96 -8.52
C LEU A 269 2.06 -3.04 -9.69
N THR A 270 1.12 -3.49 -10.51
CA THR A 270 0.42 -2.60 -11.45
C THR A 270 -0.63 -1.78 -10.68
N PRO A 271 -1.18 -0.69 -11.26
CA PRO A 271 -2.34 -0.02 -10.69
C PRO A 271 -3.55 -0.95 -10.50
N LEU A 272 -3.72 -1.93 -11.40
CA LEU A 272 -4.76 -2.95 -11.31
C LEU A 272 -4.50 -3.94 -10.17
N GLY A 273 -3.24 -4.35 -9.97
CA GLY A 273 -2.83 -5.19 -8.86
C GLY A 273 -3.01 -4.51 -7.50
N LEU A 274 -2.67 -3.22 -7.40
CA LEU A 274 -2.97 -2.42 -6.20
C LEU A 274 -4.48 -2.40 -5.88
N TYR A 275 -5.33 -2.28 -6.90
CA TYR A 275 -6.77 -2.36 -6.73
C TYR A 275 -7.23 -3.74 -6.24
N GLY A 276 -6.72 -4.83 -6.84
CA GLY A 276 -7.04 -6.20 -6.45
C GLY A 276 -6.61 -6.54 -5.02
N LEU A 277 -5.35 -6.26 -4.67
CA LEU A 277 -4.83 -6.51 -3.33
C LEU A 277 -5.55 -5.67 -2.27
N ARG A 278 -5.89 -4.42 -2.58
CA ARG A 278 -6.73 -3.60 -1.69
C ARG A 278 -8.07 -4.28 -1.40
N ALA A 279 -8.76 -4.76 -2.43
CA ALA A 279 -10.04 -5.44 -2.26
C ALA A 279 -9.91 -6.69 -1.37
N ARG A 280 -8.91 -7.53 -1.63
CA ARG A 280 -8.60 -8.71 -0.79
C ARG A 280 -8.31 -8.34 0.66
N LEU A 281 -7.46 -7.34 0.91
CA LEU A 281 -7.14 -6.89 2.27
C LEU A 281 -8.39 -6.37 2.99
N MET A 282 -9.29 -5.67 2.29
CA MET A 282 -10.56 -5.23 2.88
C MET A 282 -11.48 -6.40 3.22
N GLU A 283 -11.54 -7.43 2.36
CA GLU A 283 -12.30 -8.66 2.62
C GLU A 283 -11.75 -9.45 3.81
N ALA A 284 -10.42 -9.43 3.99
CA ALA A 284 -9.74 -9.98 5.17
C ALA A 284 -9.95 -9.14 6.45
N GLY A 285 -10.67 -8.01 6.38
CA GLY A 285 -11.05 -7.18 7.52
C GLY A 285 -10.11 -6.01 7.82
N PHE A 286 -9.06 -5.79 7.02
CA PHE A 286 -8.17 -4.66 7.19
C PHE A 286 -8.84 -3.34 6.78
N GLN A 287 -8.48 -2.25 7.47
CA GLN A 287 -8.86 -0.90 7.04
C GLN A 287 -7.84 -0.39 6.04
N VAL A 288 -8.22 -0.33 4.75
CA VAL A 288 -7.33 0.02 3.64
C VAL A 288 -7.83 1.27 2.93
N PRO A 289 -7.57 2.47 3.47
CA PRO A 289 -8.09 3.71 2.89
C PRO A 289 -7.58 3.96 1.47
N ALA A 290 -8.35 4.71 0.69
CA ALA A 290 -7.92 5.19 -0.62
C ALA A 290 -8.02 6.72 -0.71
N VAL A 291 -7.05 7.32 -1.41
CA VAL A 291 -7.07 8.76 -1.65
C VAL A 291 -8.28 9.12 -2.53
N GLY A 292 -9.10 10.04 -2.05
CA GLY A 292 -10.35 10.52 -2.63
C GLY A 292 -11.60 10.12 -1.85
N GLU A 293 -11.50 9.21 -0.88
CA GLU A 293 -12.63 8.74 -0.07
C GLU A 293 -13.23 9.81 0.85
N LEU A 294 -12.46 10.85 1.18
CA LEU A 294 -12.92 11.96 2.02
C LEU A 294 -13.39 13.16 1.19
N ALA A 295 -13.23 13.13 -0.14
CA ALA A 295 -13.44 14.31 -0.97
C ALA A 295 -14.89 14.83 -0.98
N ASP A 296 -15.87 13.97 -0.72
CA ASP A 296 -17.29 14.31 -0.59
C ASP A 296 -17.72 14.59 0.87
N LYS A 297 -16.83 14.40 1.86
CA LYS A 297 -17.10 14.57 3.29
C LYS A 297 -16.86 16.01 3.78
N GLY A 298 -17.24 16.31 5.02
CA GLY A 298 -16.96 17.60 5.67
C GLY A 298 -15.48 17.79 6.03
N ALA A 299 -15.09 19.04 6.32
CA ALA A 299 -13.72 19.34 6.72
C ALA A 299 -13.30 18.66 8.04
N ASP A 300 -14.24 18.37 8.94
CA ASP A 300 -14.02 17.58 10.16
C ASP A 300 -13.52 16.17 9.82
N ALA A 301 -14.24 15.47 8.95
CA ALA A 301 -13.85 14.14 8.49
C ALA A 301 -12.53 14.16 7.69
N LEU A 302 -12.27 15.22 6.91
CA LEU A 302 -10.99 15.39 6.21
C LEU A 302 -9.82 15.52 7.18
N LEU A 303 -9.92 16.43 8.15
CA LEU A 303 -8.82 16.73 9.07
C LEU A 303 -8.54 15.57 10.03
N ASP A 304 -9.57 14.89 10.53
CA ASP A 304 -9.39 13.70 11.37
C ASP A 304 -8.96 12.48 10.55
N GLY A 305 -9.53 12.27 9.36
CA GLY A 305 -9.21 11.12 8.51
C GLY A 305 -7.78 11.13 7.96
N THR A 306 -7.26 12.31 7.63
CA THR A 306 -5.86 12.47 7.14
C THR A 306 -4.82 12.50 8.26
N ALA A 307 -5.23 12.38 9.53
CA ALA A 307 -4.32 12.30 10.66
C ALA A 307 -3.37 11.10 10.55
N ALA A 308 -3.88 9.95 10.06
CA ALA A 308 -3.11 8.72 9.89
C ALA A 308 -2.38 8.63 8.53
N TYR A 309 -2.53 9.64 7.67
CA TYR A 309 -1.97 9.61 6.31
C TYR A 309 -0.55 10.18 6.29
N GLY A 310 0.29 9.61 5.43
CA GLY A 310 1.57 10.22 5.06
C GLY A 310 1.38 11.61 4.43
N PRO A 311 2.41 12.48 4.46
CA PRO A 311 2.33 13.86 3.95
C PRO A 311 1.82 13.97 2.51
N THR A 312 2.28 13.08 1.63
CA THR A 312 1.94 13.08 0.20
C THR A 312 0.49 12.65 0.01
N ALA A 313 0.03 11.60 0.68
CA ALA A 313 -1.36 11.15 0.62
C ALA A 313 -2.33 12.19 1.22
N ALA A 314 -2.02 12.74 2.39
CA ALA A 314 -2.82 13.78 3.04
C ALA A 314 -2.99 15.03 2.15
N ARG A 315 -1.91 15.42 1.46
CA ARG A 315 -1.95 16.53 0.49
C ARG A 315 -2.89 16.22 -0.67
N ALA A 316 -2.76 15.06 -1.30
CA ALA A 316 -3.61 14.70 -2.44
C ALA A 316 -5.09 14.59 -2.05
N GLU A 317 -5.39 14.04 -0.87
CA GLU A 317 -6.75 14.01 -0.33
C GLU A 317 -7.32 15.43 -0.21
N THR A 318 -6.54 16.33 0.36
CA THR A 318 -6.93 17.74 0.55
C THR A 318 -7.13 18.45 -0.79
N GLU A 319 -6.26 18.24 -1.77
CA GLU A 319 -6.41 18.80 -3.12
C GLU A 319 -7.71 18.31 -3.79
N GLN A 320 -8.04 17.02 -3.66
CA GLN A 320 -9.29 16.47 -4.20
C GLN A 320 -10.54 17.01 -3.47
N TRP A 321 -10.46 17.21 -2.16
CA TRP A 321 -11.54 17.79 -1.36
C TRP A 321 -11.79 19.27 -1.72
N LEU A 322 -10.70 20.04 -1.92
CA LEU A 322 -10.75 21.44 -2.32
C LEU A 322 -11.28 21.63 -3.74
N ALA A 323 -10.95 20.73 -4.67
CA ALA A 323 -11.39 20.80 -6.07
C ALA A 323 -12.93 20.83 -6.24
N ARG A 324 -13.67 20.41 -5.21
CA ARG A 324 -15.15 20.34 -5.20
C ARG A 324 -15.80 21.52 -4.49
N ARG A 325 -15.05 22.52 -4.02
CA ARG A 325 -15.53 23.59 -3.14
C ARG A 325 -15.09 24.97 -3.60
N GLU A 326 -15.85 25.98 -3.21
CA GLU A 326 -15.44 27.38 -3.37
C GLU A 326 -14.33 27.68 -2.34
N PRO A 327 -13.19 28.29 -2.76
CA PRO A 327 -12.02 28.48 -1.90
C PRO A 327 -12.27 29.16 -0.55
N LEU A 328 -13.05 30.25 -0.52
CA LEU A 328 -13.31 30.97 0.73
C LEU A 328 -14.25 30.20 1.66
N ALA A 329 -15.29 29.56 1.11
CA ALA A 329 -16.16 28.67 1.87
C ALA A 329 -15.37 27.48 2.48
N ALA A 330 -14.50 26.87 1.69
CA ALA A 330 -13.60 25.81 2.14
C ALA A 330 -12.68 26.26 3.27
N ALA A 331 -12.07 27.45 3.17
CA ALA A 331 -11.23 27.99 4.23
C ALA A 331 -11.99 28.19 5.55
N ARG A 332 -13.22 28.70 5.50
CA ARG A 332 -14.09 28.84 6.68
C ARG A 332 -14.46 27.49 7.29
N GLU A 333 -14.77 26.50 6.45
CA GLU A 333 -15.10 25.14 6.88
C GLU A 333 -13.90 24.47 7.59
N LEU A 334 -12.69 24.60 7.02
CA LEU A 334 -11.45 24.08 7.62
C LEU A 334 -11.16 24.71 8.98
N LEU A 335 -11.25 26.04 9.08
CA LEU A 335 -11.05 26.76 10.35
C LEU A 335 -12.10 26.37 11.39
N ALA A 336 -13.34 26.13 10.98
CA ALA A 336 -14.38 25.67 11.90
C ALA A 336 -14.07 24.26 12.44
N ALA A 337 -13.61 23.35 11.58
CA ALA A 337 -13.26 21.97 11.93
C ALA A 337 -11.97 21.86 12.77
N ALA A 338 -11.06 22.83 12.66
CA ALA A 338 -9.80 22.86 13.38
C ALA A 338 -9.92 23.21 14.88
N ARG A 339 -11.11 23.62 15.34
CA ARG A 339 -11.34 23.94 16.77
C ARG A 339 -11.38 22.69 17.64
N GLY A 340 -11.15 22.87 18.93
CA GLY A 340 -11.33 21.85 19.95
C GLY A 340 -10.13 21.69 20.89
N GLY A 341 -10.40 21.04 22.02
CA GLY A 341 -9.41 20.75 23.06
C GLY A 341 -9.19 19.25 23.34
N ASP A 342 -9.72 18.37 22.50
CA ASP A 342 -9.42 16.93 22.56
C ASP A 342 -7.99 16.64 22.10
N SER A 343 -7.53 15.41 22.31
CA SER A 343 -6.16 14.99 22.00
C SER A 343 -5.82 15.07 20.51
N GLY A 344 -6.80 15.03 19.61
CA GLY A 344 -6.58 15.14 18.16
C GLY A 344 -6.54 16.58 17.65
N ALA A 345 -6.97 17.55 18.45
CA ALA A 345 -7.12 18.94 18.02
C ALA A 345 -5.82 19.62 17.53
N PRO A 346 -4.64 19.41 18.17
CA PRO A 346 -3.39 19.97 17.65
C PRO A 346 -3.07 19.49 16.23
N LEU A 347 -3.24 18.19 15.97
CA LEU A 347 -3.00 17.62 14.64
C LEU A 347 -4.02 18.13 13.62
N ARG A 348 -5.31 18.27 13.99
CA ARG A 348 -6.31 18.92 13.14
C ARG A 348 -5.92 20.36 12.76
N ARG A 349 -5.40 21.15 13.70
CA ARG A 349 -4.92 22.52 13.42
C ARG A 349 -3.72 22.53 12.47
N LEU A 350 -2.76 21.62 12.65
CA LEU A 350 -1.63 21.47 11.73
C LEU A 350 -2.10 21.10 10.31
N ARG A 351 -2.99 20.10 10.18
CA ARG A 351 -3.59 19.71 8.89
C ARG A 351 -4.39 20.86 8.26
N CYS A 352 -5.12 21.62 9.07
CA CYS A 352 -5.83 22.82 8.62
C CYS A 352 -4.86 23.86 8.06
N GLN A 353 -3.71 24.11 8.71
CA GLN A 353 -2.71 25.04 8.18
C GLN A 353 -2.16 24.58 6.83
N GLN A 354 -1.85 23.29 6.70
CA GLN A 354 -1.39 22.69 5.43
C GLN A 354 -2.45 22.85 4.33
N ALA A 355 -3.73 22.61 4.65
CA ALA A 355 -4.84 22.78 3.73
C ALA A 355 -5.05 24.25 3.32
N LEU A 356 -4.97 25.20 4.26
CA LEU A 356 -5.10 26.63 3.97
C LEU A 356 -3.97 27.15 3.07
N SER A 357 -2.77 26.58 3.16
CA SER A 357 -1.67 26.86 2.23
C SER A 357 -1.99 26.40 0.80
N LEU A 358 -2.77 25.33 0.62
CA LEU A 358 -3.26 24.90 -0.71
C LEU A 358 -4.38 25.80 -1.23
N VAL A 359 -5.23 26.34 -0.35
CA VAL A 359 -6.25 27.35 -0.73
C VAL A 359 -5.57 28.64 -1.22
N GLY A 360 -4.51 29.06 -0.54
CA GLY A 360 -3.74 30.26 -0.89
C GLY A 360 -4.47 31.57 -0.54
N LEU A 361 -4.19 32.64 -1.29
CA LEU A 361 -4.68 34.01 -1.02
C LEU A 361 -6.20 34.13 -0.73
N PRO A 362 -7.11 33.38 -1.38
CA PRO A 362 -8.53 33.40 -1.04
C PRO A 362 -8.86 33.11 0.43
N ALA A 363 -8.00 32.40 1.17
CA ALA A 363 -8.19 32.11 2.60
C ALA A 363 -8.00 33.33 3.52
N GLN A 364 -7.41 34.43 3.02
CA GLN A 364 -7.05 35.59 3.82
C GLN A 364 -8.24 36.20 4.58
N GLU A 365 -9.42 36.25 3.96
CA GLU A 365 -10.63 36.79 4.60
C GLU A 365 -11.06 35.91 5.79
N ALA A 366 -11.15 34.59 5.59
CA ALA A 366 -11.50 33.65 6.64
C ALA A 366 -10.50 33.67 7.82
N LEU A 367 -9.21 33.83 7.54
CA LEU A 367 -8.17 33.91 8.57
C LEU A 367 -8.25 35.20 9.39
N ARG A 368 -8.68 36.31 8.78
CA ARG A 368 -8.93 37.56 9.52
C ARG A 368 -10.09 37.45 10.47
N GLU A 369 -11.12 36.66 10.15
CA GLU A 369 -12.29 36.43 11.00
C GLU A 369 -11.95 35.74 12.33
N VAL A 370 -10.84 34.99 12.38
CA VAL A 370 -10.42 34.21 13.55
C VAL A 370 -9.22 34.80 14.30
N LEU A 371 -8.82 36.04 14.01
CA LEU A 371 -7.66 36.67 14.68
C LEU A 371 -7.83 36.81 16.21
N ASP A 372 -9.07 36.95 16.69
CA ASP A 372 -9.37 37.05 18.13
C ASP A 372 -9.70 35.69 18.76
N ASP A 373 -9.68 34.60 17.97
CA ASP A 373 -9.90 33.24 18.45
C ASP A 373 -8.66 32.78 19.25
N PRO A 374 -8.84 32.23 20.47
CA PRO A 374 -7.72 31.83 21.32
C PRO A 374 -6.96 30.62 20.79
N GLU A 375 -7.60 29.75 20.01
CA GLU A 375 -7.01 28.53 19.46
C GLU A 375 -6.44 28.77 18.06
N LEU A 376 -7.17 29.55 17.23
CA LEU A 376 -6.82 29.74 15.82
C LEU A 376 -6.07 31.03 15.54
N GLY A 377 -6.16 32.02 16.42
CA GLY A 377 -5.59 33.35 16.19
C GLY A 377 -4.06 33.33 16.03
N GLY A 378 -3.36 32.40 16.69
CA GLY A 378 -1.92 32.21 16.53
C GLY A 378 -1.56 31.75 15.13
N LEU A 379 -2.17 30.64 14.69
CA LEU A 379 -2.03 30.07 13.36
C LEU A 379 -2.40 31.07 12.27
N ALA A 380 -3.51 31.80 12.45
CA ALA A 380 -3.94 32.81 11.49
C ALA A 380 -2.92 33.94 11.30
N ARG A 381 -2.28 34.40 12.38
CA ARG A 381 -1.22 35.42 12.30
C ARG A 381 0.02 34.91 11.58
N VAL A 382 0.43 33.66 11.84
CA VAL A 382 1.56 33.03 11.15
C VAL A 382 1.29 32.99 9.64
N TRP A 383 0.15 32.42 9.25
CA TRP A 383 -0.22 32.30 7.84
C TRP A 383 -0.28 33.67 7.15
N LEU A 384 -0.96 34.66 7.77
CA LEU A 384 -1.10 36.00 7.21
C LEU A 384 0.25 36.69 7.05
N THR A 385 1.16 36.52 8.01
CA THR A 385 2.50 37.12 7.97
C THR A 385 3.36 36.48 6.88
N GLU A 386 3.37 35.16 6.78
CA GLU A 386 4.11 34.40 5.76
C GLU A 386 3.66 34.76 4.33
N HIS A 387 2.38 35.06 4.15
CA HIS A 387 1.80 35.47 2.88
C HIS A 387 1.85 36.99 2.63
N GLY A 388 2.55 37.75 3.49
CA GLY A 388 2.76 39.18 3.32
C GLY A 388 1.50 40.04 3.46
N ALA A 389 0.50 39.57 4.19
CA ALA A 389 -0.72 40.34 4.45
C ALA A 389 -0.40 41.61 5.25
N PRO A 390 -0.99 42.77 4.89
CA PRO A 390 -0.81 43.99 5.67
C PRO A 390 -1.64 43.94 6.96
N ASP A 391 -1.20 44.75 7.93
CA ASP A 391 -1.91 45.07 9.17
C ASP A 391 -2.21 43.85 10.07
N VAL A 392 -1.29 42.89 10.12
CA VAL A 392 -1.38 41.74 11.03
C VAL A 392 -0.99 42.18 12.46
N PRO A 393 -1.87 42.04 13.46
CA PRO A 393 -1.56 42.43 14.83
C PRO A 393 -0.51 41.50 15.44
N ALA A 394 0.46 42.07 16.15
CA ALA A 394 1.48 41.29 16.85
C ALA A 394 0.83 40.31 17.87
N PRO A 395 1.30 39.05 17.96
CA PRO A 395 0.76 38.10 18.90
C PRO A 395 1.13 38.48 20.34
N SER A 396 0.26 38.17 21.31
CA SER A 396 0.62 38.25 22.72
C SER A 396 1.64 37.15 23.06
N GLN A 397 2.38 37.34 24.15
CA GLN A 397 3.33 36.33 24.62
C GLN A 397 2.63 35.00 24.93
N ASP A 398 1.46 35.05 25.57
CA ASP A 398 0.67 33.86 25.91
C ASP A 398 0.25 33.08 24.66
N LEU A 399 -0.15 33.79 23.59
CA LEU A 399 -0.52 33.16 22.32
C LEU A 399 0.67 32.49 21.62
N VAL A 400 1.86 33.11 21.69
CA VAL A 400 3.09 32.51 21.14
C VAL A 400 3.41 31.19 21.84
N PHE A 401 3.38 31.17 23.17
CA PHE A 401 3.65 29.94 23.92
C PHE A 401 2.57 28.87 23.70
N TRP A 402 1.30 29.28 23.63
CA TRP A 402 0.19 28.37 23.34
C TRP A 402 0.39 27.70 21.98
N LEU A 403 0.66 28.49 20.92
CA LEU A 403 0.90 27.97 19.58
C LEU A 403 2.14 27.06 19.54
N THR A 404 3.21 27.41 20.26
CA THR A 404 4.41 26.56 20.32
C THR A 404 4.12 25.20 20.94
N ILE A 405 3.34 25.15 22.01
CA ILE A 405 2.91 23.88 22.63
C ILE A 405 2.01 23.10 21.67
N ASP A 406 1.08 23.77 21.00
CA ASP A 406 0.17 23.15 20.04
C ASP A 406 0.92 22.54 18.85
N THR A 407 1.87 23.28 18.26
CA THR A 407 2.72 22.78 17.18
C THR A 407 3.52 21.56 17.62
N LEU A 408 4.14 21.58 18.80
CA LEU A 408 4.88 20.41 19.31
C LEU A 408 3.97 19.21 19.56
N ALA A 409 2.76 19.44 20.08
CA ALA A 409 1.77 18.37 20.27
C ALA A 409 1.35 17.74 18.93
N ALA A 410 1.15 18.57 17.89
CA ALA A 410 0.82 18.12 16.55
C ALA A 410 1.94 17.30 15.93
N GLN A 411 3.20 17.74 16.04
CA GLN A 411 4.36 17.03 15.50
C GLN A 411 4.60 15.70 16.22
N LEU A 412 4.43 15.66 17.55
CA LEU A 412 4.46 14.42 18.33
C LEU A 412 3.41 13.40 17.86
N ALA A 413 2.22 13.89 17.49
CA ALA A 413 1.14 13.04 16.99
C ALA A 413 1.38 12.58 15.54
N ALA A 414 2.03 13.39 14.70
CA ALA A 414 2.25 13.09 13.29
C ALA A 414 3.46 12.16 13.04
N GLU A 415 4.60 12.45 13.68
CA GLU A 415 5.90 11.81 13.35
C GLU A 415 6.48 11.01 14.53
N GLY A 416 5.82 11.01 15.69
CA GLY A 416 6.30 10.31 16.87
C GLY A 416 7.61 10.91 17.41
N ASN A 417 8.67 10.10 17.54
CA ASN A 417 9.99 10.54 18.01
C ASN A 417 10.98 10.65 16.83
N SER A 418 10.67 11.48 15.83
CA SER A 418 11.51 11.70 14.65
C SER A 418 12.78 12.53 14.97
N GLU A 419 13.79 12.44 14.10
CA GLU A 419 15.00 13.28 14.20
C GLU A 419 14.66 14.77 13.99
N GLU A 420 13.69 15.05 13.11
CA GLU A 420 13.14 16.38 12.84
C GLU A 420 12.54 16.99 14.11
N LEU A 421 11.74 16.20 14.83
CA LEU A 421 11.16 16.65 16.10
C LEU A 421 12.23 16.88 17.16
N GLN A 422 13.26 16.02 17.22
CA GLN A 422 14.37 16.24 18.14
C GLN A 422 15.08 17.57 17.83
N ALA A 423 15.38 17.85 16.56
CA ALA A 423 16.00 19.10 16.13
C ALA A 423 15.13 20.32 16.46
N LEU A 424 13.80 20.22 16.28
CA LEU A 424 12.86 21.27 16.67
C LEU A 424 12.90 21.55 18.18
N VAL A 425 12.89 20.49 19.00
CA VAL A 425 12.95 20.60 20.47
C VAL A 425 14.26 21.24 20.94
N GLU A 426 15.39 20.86 20.34
CA GLU A 426 16.70 21.45 20.61
C GLU A 426 16.75 22.93 20.23
N GLY A 427 16.28 23.27 19.03
CA GLY A 427 16.24 24.64 18.53
C GLY A 427 15.41 25.56 19.43
N LEU A 428 14.24 25.09 19.87
CA LEU A 428 13.36 25.87 20.75
C LEU A 428 13.98 26.11 22.13
N ALA A 429 14.61 25.09 22.72
CA ALA A 429 15.27 25.21 24.00
C ALA A 429 16.48 26.16 23.95
N ALA A 430 17.21 26.18 22.82
CA ALA A 430 18.36 27.05 22.61
C ALA A 430 17.98 28.52 22.37
N GLN A 431 16.85 28.77 21.69
CA GLN A 431 16.43 30.13 21.31
C GLN A 431 15.74 30.89 22.45
N HIS A 432 15.15 30.19 23.43
CA HIS A 432 14.33 30.79 24.47
C HIS A 432 14.81 30.44 25.88
N ASP A 433 15.76 31.23 26.39
CA ASP A 433 16.19 31.18 27.78
C ASP A 433 14.97 31.32 28.71
N GLY A 434 14.66 30.26 29.47
CA GLY A 434 13.51 30.23 30.37
C GLY A 434 12.19 29.76 29.75
N PHE A 435 12.20 29.17 28.55
CA PHE A 435 11.02 28.54 27.94
C PHE A 435 10.25 27.66 28.94
N PHE A 436 10.93 26.69 29.57
CA PHE A 436 10.32 25.79 30.56
C PHE A 436 9.81 26.50 31.81
N ALA A 437 10.37 27.68 32.14
CA ALA A 437 9.92 28.46 33.26
C ALA A 437 8.61 29.18 32.96
N ALA A 438 8.28 29.43 31.70
CA ALA A 438 7.02 30.03 31.23
C ALA A 438 5.98 28.97 30.80
N ALA A 439 6.39 28.00 29.97
CA ALA A 439 5.53 27.04 29.28
C ALA A 439 4.62 26.23 30.21
N TRP A 440 5.08 25.83 31.41
CA TRP A 440 4.26 25.04 32.34
C TRP A 440 3.04 25.77 32.91
N ARG A 441 2.96 27.10 32.74
CA ARG A 441 1.79 27.91 33.14
C ARG A 441 0.79 28.13 32.00
N VAL A 442 1.11 27.66 30.80
CA VAL A 442 0.24 27.83 29.64
C VAL A 442 -0.95 26.89 29.77
N GLU A 443 -2.15 27.46 29.71
CA GLU A 443 -3.42 26.74 29.73
C GLU A 443 -3.69 26.11 28.35
N HIS A 444 -3.00 25.00 28.07
CA HIS A 444 -3.19 24.18 26.88
C HIS A 444 -3.35 22.70 27.30
N PRO A 445 -4.31 21.94 26.74
CA PRO A 445 -4.55 20.54 27.12
C PRO A 445 -3.30 19.64 27.05
N ALA A 446 -2.48 19.81 26.01
CA ALA A 446 -1.26 19.04 25.78
C ALA A 446 0.01 19.55 26.53
N THR A 447 -0.06 20.62 27.34
CA THR A 447 1.15 21.22 27.97
C THR A 447 2.01 20.19 28.71
N ALA A 448 1.37 19.35 29.53
CA ALA A 448 2.08 18.36 30.33
C ALA A 448 2.79 17.31 29.47
N ASP A 449 2.10 16.78 28.46
CA ASP A 449 2.58 15.69 27.62
C ASP A 449 3.71 16.17 26.68
N VAL A 450 3.59 17.38 26.13
CA VAL A 450 4.65 18.03 25.33
C VAL A 450 5.92 18.21 26.16
N LEU A 451 5.80 18.77 27.37
CA LEU A 451 6.97 18.99 28.24
C LEU A 451 7.64 17.68 28.67
N GLU A 452 6.86 16.62 28.84
CA GLU A 452 7.39 15.29 29.12
C GLU A 452 8.13 14.70 27.92
N ALA A 453 7.53 14.79 26.73
CA ALA A 453 8.16 14.33 25.50
C ALA A 453 9.46 15.09 25.19
N MET A 454 9.47 16.42 25.36
CA MET A 454 10.71 17.21 25.26
C MET A 454 11.78 16.72 26.24
N GLY A 455 11.38 16.36 27.47
CA GLY A 455 12.28 15.79 28.46
C GLY A 455 12.84 14.42 28.09
N ARG A 456 12.12 13.64 27.27
CA ARG A 456 12.57 12.35 26.73
C ARG A 456 13.52 12.54 25.54
N LEU A 457 13.21 13.46 24.64
CA LEU A 457 13.89 13.67 23.36
C LEU A 457 15.19 14.48 23.47
N HIS A 458 15.26 15.45 24.38
CA HIS A 458 16.38 16.39 24.40
C HIS A 458 17.72 15.71 24.82
N PRO A 459 18.81 15.84 24.05
CA PRO A 459 20.09 15.16 24.34
C PRO A 459 20.82 15.72 25.56
N ASP A 460 20.71 17.03 25.84
CA ASP A 460 21.26 17.61 27.08
C ASP A 460 20.45 17.18 28.31
N LYS A 461 21.09 16.41 29.19
CA LYS A 461 20.53 15.92 30.45
C LYS A 461 20.03 17.01 31.39
N LYS A 462 20.61 18.22 31.38
CA LYS A 462 20.18 19.35 32.21
C LYS A 462 18.85 19.89 31.70
N VAL A 463 18.78 20.20 30.41
CA VAL A 463 17.57 20.70 29.75
C VAL A 463 16.44 19.68 29.87
N ALA A 464 16.74 18.41 29.59
CA ALA A 464 15.81 17.30 29.76
C ALA A 464 15.27 17.18 31.20
N LYS A 465 16.07 17.49 32.22
CA LYS A 465 15.64 17.50 33.63
C LYS A 465 14.75 18.70 33.94
N GLU A 466 15.01 19.86 33.35
CA GLU A 466 14.17 21.05 33.50
C GLU A 466 12.80 20.85 32.86
N ALA A 467 12.76 20.29 31.64
CA ALA A 467 11.52 19.92 30.95
C ALA A 467 10.65 18.96 31.80
N ARG A 468 11.23 17.87 32.33
CA ARG A 468 10.51 16.93 33.22
C ARG A 468 9.97 17.60 34.48
N LYS A 469 10.72 18.53 35.08
CA LYS A 469 10.24 19.30 36.24
C LYS A 469 9.08 20.21 35.87
N ALA A 470 9.13 20.84 34.69
CA ALA A 470 8.06 21.67 34.17
C ALA A 470 6.79 20.85 33.90
N ALA A 471 6.93 19.66 33.28
CA ALA A 471 5.83 18.71 33.07
C ALA A 471 5.14 18.32 34.39
N PHE A 472 5.92 17.97 35.42
CA PHE A 472 5.37 17.64 36.74
C PHE A 472 4.57 18.80 37.35
N LYS A 473 5.04 20.05 37.20
CA LYS A 473 4.32 21.23 37.68
C LYS A 473 3.02 21.45 36.89
N ALA A 474 3.03 21.26 35.57
CA ALA A 474 1.86 21.39 34.72
C ALA A 474 0.76 20.37 35.10
N ARG A 475 1.12 19.08 35.28
CA ARG A 475 0.19 18.03 35.76
C ARG A 475 -0.40 18.34 37.14
N SER A 476 0.41 18.96 38.00
CA SER A 476 -0.03 19.32 39.36
C SER A 476 -1.03 20.48 39.36
N LEU A 477 -0.96 21.38 38.37
CA LEU A 477 -1.95 22.43 38.15
C LEU A 477 -3.25 21.87 37.56
N SER A 478 -3.16 21.00 36.55
CA SER A 478 -4.34 20.43 35.89
C SER A 478 -5.18 19.54 36.80
N ASN A 479 -4.57 18.85 37.75
CA ASN A 479 -5.26 17.95 38.70
C ASN A 479 -5.77 18.67 39.96
N GLY A 480 -5.42 19.94 40.15
CA GLY A 480 -5.74 20.73 41.34
C GLY A 480 -6.81 21.82 41.14
N GLY A 481 -7.26 22.03 39.91
CA GLY A 481 -8.41 22.87 39.54
C GLY A 481 -9.61 22.01 39.17
#